data_AF-A0A9N8Z219-F1
#
_entry.id   AF-A0A9N8Z219-F1
#
_cell.length_a   1.000
_cell.length_b   1.000
_cell.length_c   1.000
_cell.angle_alpha   90.00
_cell.angle_beta   90.00
_cell.angle_gamma   90.00
#
_symmetry.space_group_name_H-M   'P 1'
#
loop_
_entity.id
_entity.type
_entity.pdbx_description
1 polymer ?
#
loop_
_entity_poly.entity_id
_entity_poly.type
_entity_poly.pdbx_seq_one_letter_code
_entity_poly.pdbx_strand_id
1 'polypeptide(L)'
;MISYVENQFLLHHYTYLNENFLDIVTIAFQHEPWKRLQEFCLDHICPNPSIILTSTNFLSYSEAIFSGILQRDDLVMKEIDVWDMLLTWGINQEPRLGEYGEGNMISQIVEKWCDEEFETLRDRLKNCIQFVRFSDISPEDFFVKIRPLKNIFPEDLYEEILWKFISPRNVIFESKSFDVKNGFNLSRIRKHQVDTAIYSYANCGPQWGGNDLRAWGSFNADCCQCVHYRYENAVRNNPDLFSAEEFEVFQLVKRI
;
A
#
# COMPACT_ATOMS: atom_id res chain seq x y z
N MET A 1 -8.94 -37.60 17.23
CA MET A 1 -9.42 -37.36 18.61
C MET A 1 -9.80 -35.90 18.79
N ILE A 2 -8.92 -34.93 18.52
CA ILE A 2 -9.21 -33.48 18.58
C ILE A 2 -10.41 -33.10 17.69
N SER A 3 -10.39 -33.52 16.42
CA SER A 3 -11.47 -33.28 15.46
C SER A 3 -12.85 -33.82 15.91
N TYR A 4 -12.87 -34.94 16.65
CA TYR A 4 -14.11 -35.48 17.21
C TYR A 4 -14.65 -34.60 18.34
N VAL A 5 -13.78 -34.13 19.24
CA VAL A 5 -14.14 -33.22 20.33
C VAL A 5 -14.67 -31.90 19.79
N GLU A 6 -14.00 -31.31 18.80
CA GLU A 6 -14.46 -30.08 18.13
C GLU A 6 -15.87 -30.26 17.55
N ASN A 7 -16.12 -31.36 16.84
CA ASN A 7 -17.44 -31.63 16.28
C ASN A 7 -18.52 -31.74 17.36
N GLN A 8 -18.25 -32.46 18.44
CA GLN A 8 -19.21 -32.59 19.54
C GLN A 8 -19.48 -31.24 20.19
N PHE A 9 -18.44 -30.43 20.37
CA PHE A 9 -18.58 -29.09 20.93
C PHE A 9 -19.42 -28.17 20.03
N LEU A 10 -19.11 -28.13 18.73
CA LEU A 10 -19.86 -27.35 17.73
C LEU A 10 -21.33 -27.79 17.61
N LEU A 11 -21.62 -29.09 17.69
CA LEU A 11 -22.98 -29.63 17.55
C LEU A 11 -23.84 -29.40 18.79
N HIS A 12 -23.27 -29.46 20.00
CA HIS A 12 -24.05 -29.50 21.24
C HIS A 12 -23.98 -28.20 22.05
N HIS A 13 -23.07 -27.27 21.73
CA HIS A 13 -22.85 -26.05 22.50
C HIS A 13 -23.04 -24.76 21.68
N TYR A 14 -23.84 -24.80 20.61
CA TYR A 14 -24.06 -23.64 19.72
C TYR A 14 -24.49 -22.35 20.44
N THR A 15 -25.41 -22.43 21.41
CA THR A 15 -25.82 -21.24 22.19
C THR A 15 -24.66 -20.64 22.97
N TYR A 16 -23.89 -21.48 23.66
CA TYR A 16 -22.70 -21.05 24.40
C TYR A 16 -21.65 -20.45 23.45
N LEU A 17 -21.50 -21.02 22.26
CA LEU A 17 -20.57 -20.54 21.25
C LEU A 17 -20.86 -19.11 20.81
N ASN A 18 -22.14 -18.80 20.60
CA ASN A 18 -22.57 -17.46 20.20
C ASN A 18 -22.49 -16.45 21.35
N GLU A 19 -22.87 -16.85 22.57
CA GLU A 19 -22.83 -15.96 23.74
C GLU A 19 -21.40 -15.54 24.13
N ASN A 20 -20.41 -16.41 23.86
CA ASN A 20 -19.01 -16.20 24.25
C ASN A 20 -18.07 -16.05 23.05
N PHE A 21 -18.60 -15.60 21.90
CA PHE A 21 -17.95 -15.69 20.61
C PHE A 21 -16.53 -15.09 20.58
N LEU A 22 -16.33 -13.89 21.14
CA LEU A 22 -15.02 -13.20 21.11
C LEU A 22 -13.94 -13.95 21.90
N ASP A 23 -14.32 -14.59 23.01
CA ASP A 23 -13.41 -15.42 23.80
C ASP A 23 -13.05 -16.70 23.05
N ILE A 24 -14.04 -17.29 22.37
CA ILE A 24 -13.85 -18.48 21.54
C ILE A 24 -12.93 -18.20 20.36
N VAL A 25 -13.06 -17.04 19.71
CA VAL A 25 -12.12 -16.60 18.67
C VAL A 25 -10.70 -16.57 19.25
N THR A 26 -10.52 -15.95 20.40
CA THR A 26 -9.21 -15.88 21.05
C THR A 26 -8.64 -17.26 21.36
N ILE A 27 -9.44 -18.15 21.94
CA ILE A 27 -9.03 -19.53 22.29
C ILE A 27 -8.73 -20.36 21.03
N ALA A 28 -9.57 -20.26 20.00
CA ALA A 28 -9.43 -21.03 18.76
C ALA A 28 -8.11 -20.73 18.05
N PHE A 29 -7.67 -19.47 18.09
CA PHE A 29 -6.44 -19.02 17.42
C PHE A 29 -5.20 -18.99 18.34
N GLN A 30 -5.34 -19.24 19.64
CA GLN A 30 -4.21 -19.41 20.56
C GLN A 30 -3.42 -20.72 20.30
N HIS A 31 -4.06 -21.74 19.76
CA HIS A 31 -3.43 -23.03 19.52
C HIS A 31 -3.75 -23.58 18.12
N GLU A 32 -2.71 -24.10 17.45
CA GLU A 32 -2.76 -24.68 16.10
C GLU A 32 -3.82 -25.79 15.85
N PRO A 33 -4.15 -26.71 16.80
CA PRO A 33 -4.93 -27.89 16.46
C PRO A 33 -6.45 -27.67 16.32
N TRP A 34 -7.00 -26.50 16.68
CA TRP A 34 -8.44 -26.23 16.69
C TRP A 34 -8.98 -25.75 15.33
N LYS A 35 -8.62 -26.45 14.25
CA LYS A 35 -8.91 -25.99 12.88
C LYS A 35 -10.41 -25.86 12.58
N ARG A 36 -11.26 -26.73 13.13
CA ARG A 36 -12.71 -26.66 12.89
C ARG A 36 -13.35 -25.52 13.67
N LEU A 37 -12.83 -25.25 14.86
CA LEU A 37 -13.28 -24.10 15.64
C LEU A 37 -12.82 -22.78 15.01
N GLN A 38 -11.60 -22.74 14.44
CA GLN A 38 -11.14 -21.61 13.63
C GLN A 38 -12.04 -21.40 12.41
N GLU A 39 -12.37 -22.45 11.65
CA GLU A 39 -13.32 -22.39 10.53
C GLU A 39 -14.67 -21.84 10.97
N PHE A 40 -15.25 -22.36 12.06
CA PHE A 40 -16.49 -21.85 12.64
C PHE A 40 -16.41 -20.35 12.94
N CYS A 41 -15.33 -19.89 13.56
CA CYS A 41 -15.11 -18.48 13.85
C CYS A 41 -15.03 -17.65 12.56
N LEU A 42 -14.25 -18.09 11.58
CA LEU A 42 -14.08 -17.39 10.30
C LEU A 42 -15.39 -17.29 9.52
N ASP A 43 -16.20 -18.34 9.51
CA ASP A 43 -17.52 -18.36 8.85
C ASP A 43 -18.51 -17.36 9.49
N HIS A 44 -18.31 -16.96 10.75
CA HIS A 44 -19.09 -15.91 11.41
C HIS A 44 -18.49 -14.51 11.22
N ILE A 45 -17.15 -14.41 11.16
CA ILE A 45 -16.44 -13.12 11.04
C ILE A 45 -16.49 -12.59 9.61
N CYS A 46 -16.21 -13.41 8.60
CA CYS A 46 -16.03 -12.93 7.22
C CYS A 46 -17.28 -12.24 6.64
N PRO A 47 -18.51 -12.71 6.88
CA PRO A 47 -19.72 -12.01 6.47
C PRO A 47 -20.00 -10.72 7.26
N ASN A 48 -19.46 -10.59 8.47
CA ASN A 48 -19.66 -9.43 9.33
C ASN A 48 -18.39 -9.07 10.14
N PRO A 49 -17.36 -8.48 9.49
CA PRO A 49 -16.06 -8.24 10.13
C PRO A 49 -16.13 -7.28 11.32
N SER A 50 -17.18 -6.46 11.39
CA SER A 50 -17.37 -5.48 12.47
C SER A 50 -17.36 -6.14 13.85
N ILE A 51 -17.77 -7.41 13.96
CA ILE A 51 -17.77 -8.16 15.23
C ILE A 51 -16.38 -8.13 15.91
N ILE A 52 -15.31 -8.24 15.12
CA ILE A 52 -13.94 -8.20 15.60
C ILE A 52 -13.43 -6.75 15.69
N LEU A 53 -13.76 -5.92 14.70
CA LEU A 53 -13.26 -4.55 14.60
C LEU A 53 -13.79 -3.63 15.70
N THR A 54 -15.05 -3.79 16.10
CA THR A 54 -15.67 -2.98 17.17
C THR A 54 -15.49 -3.58 18.55
N SER A 55 -14.76 -4.69 18.66
CA SER A 55 -14.49 -5.38 19.92
C SER A 55 -13.55 -4.53 20.79
N THR A 56 -13.82 -4.51 22.10
CA THR A 56 -12.87 -3.95 23.08
C THR A 56 -11.53 -4.68 23.10
N ASN A 57 -11.51 -5.92 22.59
CA ASN A 57 -10.33 -6.79 22.55
C ASN A 57 -9.56 -6.66 21.23
N PHE A 58 -9.97 -5.78 20.30
CA PHE A 58 -9.37 -5.66 18.97
C PHE A 58 -7.84 -5.60 19.00
N LEU A 59 -7.28 -4.73 19.85
CA LEU A 59 -5.84 -4.55 20.00
C LEU A 59 -5.13 -5.70 20.73
N SER A 60 -5.86 -6.60 21.37
CA SER A 60 -5.29 -7.76 22.10
C SER A 60 -5.29 -9.05 21.30
N TYR A 61 -5.90 -9.06 20.12
CA TYR A 61 -5.93 -10.23 19.25
C TYR A 61 -4.54 -10.57 18.71
N SER A 62 -4.29 -11.87 18.54
CA SER A 62 -3.03 -12.36 17.97
C SER A 62 -3.00 -12.20 16.46
N GLU A 63 -1.79 -12.11 15.89
CA GLU A 63 -1.56 -12.07 14.43
C GLU A 63 -2.28 -13.22 13.70
N ALA A 64 -2.38 -14.40 14.33
CA ALA A 64 -3.00 -15.59 13.77
C ALA A 64 -4.49 -15.38 13.39
N ILE A 65 -5.22 -14.56 14.15
CA ILE A 65 -6.63 -14.23 13.86
C ILE A 65 -6.69 -13.45 12.54
N PHE A 66 -5.88 -12.40 12.41
CA PHE A 66 -5.82 -11.58 11.19
C PHE A 66 -5.36 -12.41 10.00
N SER A 67 -4.32 -13.22 10.17
CA SER A 67 -3.84 -14.12 9.11
C SER A 67 -4.94 -15.08 8.63
N GLY A 68 -5.74 -15.64 9.55
CA GLY A 68 -6.88 -16.49 9.20
C GLY A 68 -7.99 -15.76 8.45
N ILE A 69 -8.30 -14.52 8.86
CA ILE A 69 -9.32 -13.67 8.21
C ILE A 69 -8.88 -13.29 6.79
N LEU A 70 -7.62 -12.89 6.60
CA LEU A 70 -7.11 -12.41 5.31
C LEU A 70 -6.97 -13.51 4.26
N GLN A 71 -6.82 -14.76 4.68
CA GLN A 71 -6.75 -15.91 3.79
C GLN A 71 -8.13 -16.29 3.19
N ARG A 72 -9.20 -15.65 3.63
CA ARG A 72 -10.57 -15.96 3.21
C ARG A 72 -11.01 -15.10 2.03
N ASP A 73 -11.47 -15.75 0.97
CA ASP A 73 -12.03 -15.10 -0.21
C ASP A 73 -13.43 -14.50 0.02
N ASP A 74 -14.14 -14.91 1.06
CA ASP A 74 -15.50 -14.48 1.40
C ASP A 74 -15.55 -13.35 2.45
N LEU A 75 -14.40 -12.72 2.73
CA LEU A 75 -14.33 -11.53 3.59
C LEU A 75 -15.07 -10.35 2.95
N VAL A 76 -16.15 -9.88 3.59
CA VAL A 76 -16.96 -8.75 3.12
C VAL A 76 -16.39 -7.44 3.66
N MET A 77 -15.28 -6.98 3.07
CA MET A 77 -14.57 -5.75 3.45
C MET A 77 -13.83 -5.16 2.25
N LYS A 78 -13.71 -3.83 2.12
CA LYS A 78 -12.86 -3.25 1.07
C LYS A 78 -11.40 -3.46 1.46
N GLU A 79 -10.55 -3.65 0.46
CA GLU A 79 -9.13 -3.92 0.71
C GLU A 79 -8.42 -2.77 1.44
N ILE A 80 -8.83 -1.53 1.22
CA ILE A 80 -8.28 -0.41 1.97
C ILE A 80 -8.68 -0.43 3.45
N ASP A 81 -9.89 -0.88 3.77
CA ASP A 81 -10.34 -1.00 5.15
C ASP A 81 -9.61 -2.18 5.84
N VAL A 82 -9.32 -3.25 5.08
CA VAL A 82 -8.47 -4.37 5.53
C VAL A 82 -7.06 -3.88 5.89
N TRP A 83 -6.47 -3.04 5.03
CA TRP A 83 -5.18 -2.42 5.30
C TRP A 83 -5.21 -1.54 6.54
N ASP A 84 -6.21 -0.65 6.66
CA ASP A 84 -6.37 0.22 7.82
C ASP A 84 -6.49 -0.59 9.12
N MET A 85 -7.29 -1.67 9.12
CA MET A 85 -7.41 -2.60 10.25
C MET A 85 -6.05 -3.16 10.67
N LEU A 86 -5.29 -3.74 9.73
CA LEU A 86 -3.99 -4.33 10.02
C LEU A 86 -3.01 -3.30 10.58
N LEU A 87 -3.00 -2.11 10.00
CA LEU A 87 -2.11 -1.04 10.41
C LEU A 87 -2.48 -0.49 11.79
N THR A 88 -3.78 -0.35 12.09
CA THR A 88 -4.26 0.01 13.43
C THR A 88 -3.84 -1.03 14.45
N TRP A 89 -4.05 -2.32 14.16
CA TRP A 89 -3.61 -3.39 15.06
C TRP A 89 -2.08 -3.36 15.27
N GLY A 90 -1.31 -3.31 14.19
CA GLY A 90 0.15 -3.41 14.22
C GLY A 90 0.85 -2.23 14.90
N ILE A 91 0.39 -1.00 14.68
CA ILE A 91 0.98 0.21 15.29
C ILE A 91 0.67 0.29 16.79
N ASN A 92 -0.53 -0.11 17.19
CA ASN A 92 -1.00 -0.02 18.57
C ASN A 92 -0.60 -1.25 19.44
N GLN A 93 0.07 -2.26 18.87
CA GLN A 93 0.69 -3.34 19.66
C GLN A 93 1.81 -2.81 20.56
N GLU A 94 2.04 -3.46 21.70
CA GLU A 94 3.12 -3.10 22.63
C GLU A 94 4.49 -3.64 22.17
N PRO A 95 5.58 -2.85 22.19
CA PRO A 95 5.60 -1.40 22.47
C PRO A 95 4.93 -0.60 21.34
N ARG A 96 4.12 0.39 21.69
CA ARG A 96 3.40 1.22 20.70
C ARG A 96 4.38 1.99 19.82
N LEU A 97 4.12 1.99 18.51
CA LEU A 97 4.92 2.71 17.52
C LEU A 97 4.38 4.11 17.23
N GLY A 98 3.16 4.41 17.70
CA GLY A 98 2.47 5.67 17.48
C GLY A 98 0.99 5.53 17.80
N GLU A 99 0.20 6.50 17.33
CA GLU A 99 -1.27 6.48 17.45
C GLU A 99 -1.85 6.55 16.04
N TYR A 100 -2.26 5.39 15.51
CA TYR A 100 -2.94 5.27 14.22
C TYR A 100 -4.39 4.83 14.43
N GLY A 101 -5.33 5.49 13.75
CA GLY A 101 -6.78 5.34 13.91
C GLY A 101 -7.53 6.52 13.29
N GLU A 102 -8.82 6.68 13.61
CA GLU A 102 -9.66 7.75 13.06
C GLU A 102 -9.09 9.14 13.38
N GLY A 103 -8.55 9.80 12.36
CA GLY A 103 -8.09 11.19 12.41
C GLY A 103 -6.60 11.41 12.19
N ASN A 104 -5.78 10.36 12.26
CA ASN A 104 -4.32 10.49 12.15
C ASN A 104 -3.84 10.05 10.76
N MET A 105 -3.03 10.91 10.11
CA MET A 105 -2.41 10.55 8.83
C MET A 105 -1.16 9.70 9.07
N ILE A 106 -1.05 8.57 8.37
CA ILE A 106 0.12 7.69 8.51
C ILE A 106 1.43 8.41 8.18
N SER A 107 1.42 9.35 7.23
CA SER A 107 2.59 10.16 6.88
C SER A 107 3.17 10.90 8.10
N GLN A 108 2.32 11.48 8.95
CA GLN A 108 2.73 12.20 10.15
C GLN A 108 3.28 11.30 11.25
N ILE A 109 2.86 10.03 11.26
CA ILE A 109 3.35 9.03 12.20
C ILE A 109 4.75 8.58 11.77
N VAL A 110 4.90 8.17 10.50
CA VAL A 110 6.17 7.66 9.98
C VAL A 110 7.24 8.73 9.85
N GLU A 111 6.88 10.02 9.78
CA GLU A 111 7.82 11.15 9.86
C GLU A 111 8.64 11.15 11.15
N LYS A 112 8.12 10.56 12.22
CA LYS A 112 8.78 10.47 13.54
C LYS A 112 9.53 9.15 13.74
N TRP A 113 9.41 8.22 12.81
CA TRP A 113 9.99 6.88 12.92
C TRP A 113 11.46 6.88 12.50
N CYS A 114 12.24 6.03 13.17
CA CYS A 114 13.51 5.55 12.70
C CYS A 114 13.35 4.11 12.18
N ASP A 115 14.47 3.49 11.77
CA ASP A 115 14.45 2.15 11.18
C ASP A 115 13.92 1.09 12.16
N GLU A 116 14.08 1.29 13.47
CA GLU A 116 13.60 0.36 14.51
C GLU A 116 12.06 0.24 14.52
N GLU A 117 11.32 1.34 14.35
CA GLU A 117 9.86 1.29 14.29
C GLU A 117 9.37 0.60 13.01
N PHE A 118 10.04 0.84 11.87
CA PHE A 118 9.70 0.15 10.61
C PHE A 118 9.95 -1.35 10.71
N GLU A 119 11.09 -1.78 11.25
CA GLU A 119 11.40 -3.19 11.46
C GLU A 119 10.41 -3.84 12.44
N THR A 120 10.03 -3.14 13.51
CA THR A 120 9.05 -3.64 14.47
C THR A 120 7.67 -3.85 13.80
N LEU A 121 7.21 -2.88 12.99
CA LEU A 121 5.94 -3.04 12.27
C LEU A 121 6.01 -4.15 11.22
N ARG A 122 7.10 -4.22 10.47
CA ARG A 122 7.36 -5.28 9.50
C ARG A 122 7.26 -6.66 10.14
N ASP A 123 7.89 -6.85 11.30
CA ASP A 123 7.86 -8.12 12.00
C ASP A 123 6.47 -8.50 12.50
N ARG A 124 5.65 -7.51 12.90
CA ARG A 124 4.26 -7.72 13.34
C ARG A 124 3.34 -8.13 12.20
N LEU A 125 3.57 -7.60 10.99
CA LEU A 125 2.67 -7.77 9.85
C LEU A 125 3.15 -8.82 8.84
N LYS A 126 4.31 -9.43 9.03
CA LYS A 126 4.94 -10.31 8.03
C LYS A 126 4.08 -11.49 7.58
N ASN A 127 3.27 -12.09 8.46
CA ASN A 127 2.40 -13.21 8.06
C ASN A 127 1.04 -12.75 7.54
N CYS A 128 0.79 -11.44 7.49
CA CYS A 128 -0.46 -10.85 7.03
C CYS A 128 -0.30 -10.10 5.69
N ILE A 129 0.82 -9.39 5.49
CA ILE A 129 1.05 -8.52 4.33
C ILE A 129 0.84 -9.24 2.99
N GLN A 130 1.30 -10.48 2.86
CA GLN A 130 1.18 -11.25 1.62
C GLN A 130 -0.27 -11.58 1.22
N PHE A 131 -1.22 -11.47 2.14
CA PHE A 131 -2.63 -11.78 1.90
C PHE A 131 -3.44 -10.53 1.52
N VAL A 132 -2.84 -9.34 1.63
CA VAL A 132 -3.48 -8.08 1.23
C VAL A 132 -3.45 -7.95 -0.30
N ARG A 133 -4.61 -7.74 -0.90
CA ARG A 133 -4.80 -7.60 -2.36
C ARG A 133 -4.52 -6.17 -2.81
N PHE A 134 -3.28 -5.71 -2.72
CA PHE A 134 -2.93 -4.33 -3.06
C PHE A 134 -3.42 -3.86 -4.44
N SER A 135 -3.69 -4.76 -5.40
CA SER A 135 -4.34 -4.44 -6.68
C SER A 135 -5.74 -3.84 -6.57
N ASP A 136 -6.44 -4.11 -5.48
CA ASP A 136 -7.83 -3.72 -5.24
C ASP A 136 -7.91 -2.41 -4.44
N ILE A 137 -6.75 -1.84 -4.08
CA ILE A 137 -6.61 -0.53 -3.43
C ILE A 137 -6.58 0.57 -4.51
N SER A 138 -7.21 1.71 -4.23
CA SER A 138 -7.20 2.85 -5.15
C SER A 138 -5.80 3.49 -5.24
N PRO A 139 -5.42 4.09 -6.38
CA PRO A 139 -4.17 4.85 -6.46
C PRO A 139 -4.05 5.95 -5.39
N GLU A 140 -5.16 6.65 -5.13
CA GLU A 140 -5.24 7.70 -4.12
C GLU A 140 -4.87 7.16 -2.73
N ASP A 141 -5.49 6.04 -2.33
CA ASP A 141 -5.20 5.38 -1.06
C ASP A 141 -3.78 4.80 -1.04
N PHE A 142 -3.29 4.25 -2.16
CA PHE A 142 -1.91 3.76 -2.24
C PHE A 142 -0.90 4.86 -1.92
N PHE A 143 -1.02 6.03 -2.56
CA PHE A 143 -0.07 7.13 -2.36
C PHE A 143 -0.14 7.74 -0.96
N VAL A 144 -1.32 7.74 -0.34
CA VAL A 144 -1.54 8.33 0.99
C VAL A 144 -1.24 7.35 2.13
N LYS A 145 -1.59 6.07 1.98
CA LYS A 145 -1.61 5.08 3.08
C LYS A 145 -0.56 3.98 2.97
N ILE A 146 -0.21 3.56 1.74
CA ILE A 146 0.72 2.43 1.51
C ILE A 146 2.14 2.93 1.29
N ARG A 147 2.33 3.86 0.35
CA ARG A 147 3.64 4.37 -0.07
C ARG A 147 4.51 4.92 1.08
N PRO A 148 3.98 5.63 2.10
CA PRO A 148 4.79 6.10 3.22
C PRO A 148 5.43 4.96 4.04
N LEU A 149 4.86 3.76 3.96
CA LEU A 149 5.31 2.57 4.68
C LEU A 149 6.18 1.63 3.83
N LYS A 150 6.73 2.09 2.69
CA LYS A 150 7.53 1.25 1.78
C LYS A 150 8.58 0.35 2.48
N ASN A 151 9.17 0.82 3.57
CA ASN A 151 10.24 0.14 4.30
C ASN A 151 9.76 -1.10 5.07
N ILE A 152 8.45 -1.30 5.25
CA ILE A 152 7.92 -2.50 5.93
C ILE A 152 7.76 -3.70 4.99
N PHE A 153 7.87 -3.47 3.68
CA PHE A 153 7.67 -4.49 2.66
C PHE A 153 9.00 -5.14 2.27
N PRO A 154 9.00 -6.43 1.93
CA PRO A 154 10.08 -7.02 1.14
C PRO A 154 10.23 -6.25 -0.19
N GLU A 155 11.45 -5.97 -0.60
CA GLU A 155 11.75 -5.16 -1.81
C GLU A 155 11.01 -5.68 -3.06
N ASP A 156 11.10 -6.99 -3.32
CA ASP A 156 10.46 -7.63 -4.48
C ASP A 156 8.93 -7.45 -4.48
N LEU A 157 8.31 -7.54 -3.29
CA LEU A 157 6.87 -7.35 -3.13
C LEU A 157 6.48 -5.89 -3.34
N TYR A 158 7.25 -4.95 -2.77
CA TYR A 158 6.95 -3.53 -2.92
C TYR A 158 7.07 -3.08 -4.37
N GLU A 159 8.09 -3.54 -5.10
CA GLU A 159 8.24 -3.25 -6.53
C GLU A 159 7.07 -3.81 -7.36
N GLU A 160 6.60 -5.02 -7.06
CA GLU A 160 5.40 -5.57 -7.71
C GLU A 160 4.17 -4.69 -7.46
N ILE A 161 3.93 -4.30 -6.21
CA ILE A 161 2.83 -3.41 -5.83
C ILE A 161 2.97 -2.08 -6.57
N LEU A 162 4.14 -1.45 -6.48
CA LEU A 162 4.44 -0.15 -7.09
C LEU A 162 4.18 -0.16 -8.59
N TRP A 163 4.56 -1.23 -9.29
CA TRP A 163 4.29 -1.39 -10.71
C TRP A 163 2.81 -1.45 -11.04
N LYS A 164 1.92 -1.92 -10.17
CA LYS A 164 0.48 -1.86 -10.44
C LYS A 164 -0.06 -0.42 -10.45
N PHE A 165 0.58 0.49 -9.72
CA PHE A 165 0.15 1.88 -9.57
C PHE A 165 0.87 2.84 -10.50
N ILE A 166 2.12 2.54 -10.87
CA ILE A 166 2.93 3.38 -11.76
C ILE A 166 2.87 2.89 -13.21
N SER A 167 2.65 1.59 -13.45
CA SER A 167 2.41 1.12 -14.80
C SER A 167 1.14 1.83 -15.29
N PRO A 168 1.20 2.52 -16.44
CA PRO A 168 -0.01 2.91 -17.11
C PRO A 168 -0.80 1.62 -17.23
N ARG A 169 -1.99 1.52 -16.61
CA ARG A 169 -2.94 0.46 -16.93
C ARG A 169 -2.91 0.31 -18.45
N ASN A 170 -3.17 -0.87 -18.98
CA ASN A 170 -3.46 -1.09 -20.40
C ASN A 170 -4.72 -0.29 -20.86
N VAL A 171 -4.83 1.00 -20.53
CA VAL A 171 -5.25 2.03 -21.45
C VAL A 171 -4.41 1.82 -22.70
N ILE A 172 -4.96 1.02 -23.60
CA ILE A 172 -4.69 1.21 -25.01
C ILE A 172 -5.13 2.66 -25.25
N PHE A 173 -4.22 3.60 -25.06
CA PHE A 173 -4.32 4.85 -25.76
C PHE A 173 -4.35 4.41 -27.22
N GLU A 174 -5.49 4.64 -27.90
CA GLU A 174 -5.46 4.69 -29.35
C GLU A 174 -4.19 5.43 -29.70
N SER A 175 -3.30 4.76 -30.45
CA SER A 175 -1.98 5.29 -30.72
C SER A 175 -2.15 6.67 -31.34
N LYS A 176 -2.11 7.72 -30.52
CA LYS A 176 -1.99 9.07 -31.02
C LYS A 176 -0.61 9.06 -31.62
N SER A 177 -0.55 8.98 -32.94
CA SER A 177 0.67 9.26 -33.66
C SER A 177 1.08 10.66 -33.22
N PHE A 178 2.07 10.75 -32.34
CA PHE A 178 2.70 12.02 -32.02
C PHE A 178 3.43 12.45 -33.29
N ASP A 179 2.78 13.30 -34.08
CA ASP A 179 3.44 13.94 -35.20
C ASP A 179 4.43 14.96 -34.62
N VAL A 180 5.68 14.52 -34.48
CA VAL A 180 6.81 15.32 -33.96
C VAL A 180 7.01 16.61 -34.78
N LYS A 181 6.37 16.74 -35.95
CA LYS A 181 6.41 17.94 -36.79
C LYS A 181 5.58 19.11 -36.26
N ASN A 182 4.72 18.93 -35.25
CA ASN A 182 3.84 19.98 -34.73
C ASN A 182 4.40 20.74 -33.51
N GLY A 183 5.59 21.35 -33.65
CA GLY A 183 6.04 22.39 -32.70
C GLY A 183 6.46 21.92 -31.30
N PHE A 184 6.72 20.63 -31.11
CA PHE A 184 7.27 20.10 -29.86
C PHE A 184 8.79 20.27 -29.80
N ASN A 185 9.32 20.66 -28.63
CA ASN A 185 10.75 20.60 -28.37
C ASN A 185 11.15 19.18 -28.00
N LEU A 186 11.77 18.46 -28.94
CA LEU A 186 12.34 17.14 -28.68
C LEU A 186 13.78 17.29 -28.17
N SER A 187 14.08 16.62 -27.06
CA SER A 187 15.42 16.61 -26.48
C SER A 187 15.75 15.24 -25.93
N ARG A 188 16.94 14.72 -26.23
CA ARG A 188 17.42 13.41 -25.74
C ARG A 188 18.42 13.61 -24.61
N ILE A 189 18.50 12.66 -23.68
CA ILE A 189 19.60 12.65 -22.70
C ILE A 189 20.92 12.43 -23.43
N ARG A 190 21.96 13.20 -23.07
CA ARG A 190 23.30 13.00 -23.64
C ARG A 190 23.80 11.59 -23.30
N LYS A 191 24.43 10.92 -24.27
CA LYS A 191 24.87 9.51 -24.16
C LYS A 191 25.71 9.19 -22.90
N HIS A 192 26.45 10.16 -22.38
CA HIS A 192 27.31 9.99 -21.19
C HIS A 192 26.63 10.41 -19.87
N GLN A 193 25.32 10.71 -19.89
CA GLN A 193 24.53 11.21 -18.77
C GLN A 193 23.28 10.36 -18.53
N VAL A 194 23.22 9.15 -19.10
CA VAL A 194 22.02 8.28 -19.05
C VAL A 194 21.61 7.94 -17.62
N ASP A 195 22.58 7.72 -16.72
CA ASP A 195 22.34 7.44 -15.31
C ASP A 195 21.72 8.62 -14.55
N THR A 196 21.69 9.80 -15.17
CA THR A 196 21.14 11.05 -14.62
C THR A 196 19.79 11.41 -15.25
N ALA A 197 19.25 10.53 -16.12
CA ALA A 197 18.05 10.81 -16.90
C ALA A 197 16.80 10.96 -16.03
N ILE A 198 16.70 10.19 -14.94
CA ILE A 198 15.56 10.20 -14.02
C ILE A 198 16.08 10.24 -12.58
N TYR A 199 15.62 11.21 -11.79
CA TYR A 199 15.90 11.31 -10.35
C TYR A 199 14.63 11.42 -9.54
N SER A 200 14.70 10.96 -8.30
CA SER A 200 13.65 11.10 -7.30
C SER A 200 14.27 11.54 -5.98
N TYR A 201 13.78 12.66 -5.43
CA TYR A 201 14.10 13.10 -4.06
C TYR A 201 12.82 13.14 -3.23
N ALA A 202 12.96 13.01 -1.91
CA ALA A 202 11.82 12.94 -0.98
C ALA A 202 10.86 14.15 -1.06
N ASN A 203 11.38 15.34 -1.42
CA ASN A 203 10.64 16.61 -1.37
C ASN A 203 10.34 17.21 -2.76
N CYS A 204 10.41 16.42 -3.82
CA CYS A 204 10.11 16.88 -5.18
C CYS A 204 9.23 15.87 -5.94
N GLY A 205 8.48 16.37 -6.91
CA GLY A 205 7.90 15.55 -7.96
C GLY A 205 8.99 14.93 -8.85
N PRO A 206 8.61 14.19 -9.91
CA PRO A 206 9.55 13.60 -10.85
C PRO A 206 10.54 14.64 -11.40
N GLN A 207 11.81 14.21 -11.50
CA GLN A 207 12.88 14.99 -12.07
C GLN A 207 13.53 14.27 -13.25
N TRP A 208 13.88 15.05 -14.27
CA TRP A 208 14.58 14.57 -15.45
C TRP A 208 15.88 15.32 -15.66
N GLY A 209 16.94 14.58 -16.03
CA GLY A 209 18.23 15.15 -16.39
C GLY A 209 18.90 15.91 -15.26
N GLY A 210 18.74 15.49 -14.01
CA GLY A 210 19.38 16.13 -12.86
C GLY A 210 19.09 17.63 -12.74
N ASN A 211 17.79 17.98 -12.75
CA ASN A 211 17.17 19.32 -12.72
C ASN A 211 16.74 19.90 -14.08
N ASP A 212 17.08 19.28 -15.21
CA ASP A 212 16.65 19.78 -16.53
C ASP A 212 15.13 19.96 -16.64
N LEU A 213 14.37 19.13 -15.94
CA LEU A 213 12.98 19.37 -15.62
C LEU A 213 12.71 18.88 -14.19
N ARG A 214 12.18 19.72 -13.32
CA ARG A 214 11.79 19.34 -11.96
C ARG A 214 10.54 20.09 -11.52
N ALA A 215 9.77 19.46 -10.64
CA ALA A 215 8.69 20.10 -9.90
C ALA A 215 8.87 19.90 -8.40
N TRP A 216 8.53 20.92 -7.61
CA TRP A 216 8.42 20.82 -6.15
C TRP A 216 6.94 20.82 -5.75
N GLY A 217 6.59 20.12 -4.66
CA GLY A 217 5.21 20.08 -4.17
C GLY A 217 4.19 19.57 -5.21
N SER A 218 3.00 20.17 -5.24
CA SER A 218 1.99 19.98 -6.29
C SER A 218 2.35 20.85 -7.50
N PHE A 219 2.42 20.29 -8.70
CA PHE A 219 2.83 20.92 -9.98
C PHE A 219 2.18 22.28 -10.36
N ASN A 220 1.29 22.80 -9.53
CA ASN A 220 0.66 24.10 -9.58
C ASN A 220 1.50 25.20 -8.87
N ALA A 221 1.12 26.47 -9.02
CA ALA A 221 1.70 27.61 -8.30
C ALA A 221 3.22 27.85 -8.50
N ASP A 222 3.68 27.83 -9.75
CA ASP A 222 5.05 28.17 -10.18
C ASP A 222 6.14 27.33 -9.51
N CYS A 223 5.80 26.08 -9.21
CA CYS A 223 6.70 25.13 -8.57
C CYS A 223 7.45 24.23 -9.55
N CYS A 224 7.34 24.46 -10.87
CA CYS A 224 8.12 23.76 -11.88
C CYS A 224 9.29 24.62 -12.36
N GLN A 225 10.44 23.99 -12.58
CA GLN A 225 11.63 24.61 -13.13
C GLN A 225 12.21 23.76 -14.26
N CYS A 226 12.68 24.43 -15.30
CA CYS A 226 13.44 23.82 -16.38
C CYS A 226 14.81 24.49 -16.48
N VAL A 227 15.88 23.72 -16.27
CA VAL A 227 17.25 24.15 -16.62
C VAL A 227 17.77 23.32 -17.79
N HIS A 228 18.93 23.68 -18.34
CA HIS A 228 19.54 22.94 -19.44
C HIS A 228 20.97 22.52 -19.08
N TYR A 229 21.15 21.24 -18.79
CA TYR A 229 22.44 20.68 -18.37
C TYR A 229 22.74 19.31 -18.99
N ARG A 230 21.79 18.37 -18.97
CA ARG A 230 22.02 16.95 -19.30
C ARG A 230 21.41 16.51 -20.62
N TYR A 231 20.31 17.13 -21.03
CA TYR A 231 19.64 16.89 -22.30
C TYR A 231 20.38 17.60 -23.44
N GLU A 232 20.13 17.19 -24.69
CA GLU A 232 20.75 17.76 -25.89
C GLU A 232 20.29 19.20 -26.14
N ASN A 233 18.99 19.44 -25.98
CA ASN A 233 18.32 20.74 -26.09
C ASN A 233 17.63 21.10 -24.76
N ALA A 234 17.37 22.40 -24.55
CA ALA A 234 16.52 22.83 -23.45
C ALA A 234 15.09 22.30 -23.64
N VAL A 235 14.48 21.79 -22.57
CA VAL A 235 13.09 21.31 -22.62
C VAL A 235 12.12 22.49 -22.78
N ARG A 236 12.47 23.64 -22.20
CA ARG A 236 11.76 24.93 -22.32
C ARG A 236 12.76 26.04 -22.67
N ASN A 237 12.34 26.99 -23.49
CA ASN A 237 13.17 28.14 -23.88
C ASN A 237 13.18 29.28 -22.84
N ASN A 238 12.26 29.24 -21.87
CA ASN A 238 12.17 30.20 -20.77
C ASN A 238 12.60 29.52 -19.45
N PRO A 239 13.64 30.03 -18.76
CA PRO A 239 14.12 29.49 -17.48
C PRO A 239 13.28 29.90 -16.26
N ASP A 240 12.29 30.78 -16.43
CA ASP A 240 11.37 31.19 -15.37
C ASP A 240 10.63 29.99 -14.79
N LEU A 241 10.26 30.12 -13.53
CA LEU A 241 9.34 29.20 -12.88
C LEU A 241 8.02 29.14 -13.66
N PHE A 242 7.40 27.96 -13.65
CA PHE A 242 6.14 27.75 -14.32
C PHE A 242 5.26 26.76 -13.57
N SER A 243 3.98 26.77 -13.91
CA SER A 243 2.99 25.82 -13.44
C SER A 243 2.67 24.81 -14.55
N ALA A 244 2.41 23.56 -14.18
CA ALA A 244 1.85 22.55 -15.06
C ALA A 244 0.51 22.09 -14.48
N GLU A 245 -0.56 22.20 -15.27
CA GLU A 245 -1.88 21.72 -14.87
C GLU A 245 -1.94 20.18 -14.94
N GLU A 246 -1.30 19.61 -15.95
CA GLU A 246 -1.25 18.17 -16.21
C GLU A 246 0.12 17.77 -16.75
N PHE A 247 0.56 16.55 -16.43
CA PHE A 247 1.73 15.93 -17.05
C PHE A 247 1.54 14.42 -17.16
N GLU A 248 2.15 13.81 -18.17
CA GLU A 248 2.09 12.37 -18.42
C GLU A 248 3.51 11.85 -18.71
N VAL A 249 3.81 10.64 -18.21
CA VAL A 249 5.10 9.98 -18.41
C VAL A 249 4.87 8.67 -19.12
N PHE A 250 5.54 8.48 -20.26
CA PHE A 250 5.37 7.28 -21.10
C PHE A 250 6.69 6.55 -21.28
N GLN A 251 6.63 5.21 -21.24
CA GLN A 251 7.72 4.35 -21.69
C GLN A 251 7.49 3.97 -23.16
N LEU A 252 8.45 4.30 -24.03
CA LEU A 252 8.43 3.86 -25.42
C LEU A 252 8.95 2.43 -25.53
N VAL A 253 8.06 1.48 -25.78
CA VAL A 253 8.42 0.08 -26.05
C VAL A 253 8.44 -0.15 -27.55
N LYS A 254 9.54 -0.70 -28.08
CA LYS A 254 9.62 -1.05 -29.50
C LYS A 254 8.65 -2.20 -29.76
N ARG A 255 7.73 -2.01 -30.71
CA ARG A 255 6.83 -3.09 -31.15
C ARG A 255 7.69 -4.20 -31.77
N ILE A 256 7.61 -5.39 -31.19
CA ILE A 256 8.27 -6.62 -31.69
C ILE A 256 7.43 -7.19 -32.82
#